data_AF-C7M449-F1
#
_entry.id   AF-C7M449-F1
#
_cell.length_a   1.000
_cell.length_b   1.000
_cell.length_c   1.000
_cell.angle_alpha   90.00
_cell.angle_beta   90.00
_cell.angle_gamma   90.00
#
_symmetry.space_group_name_H-M   'P 1'
#
loop_
_entity.id
_entity.type
_entity.pdbx_description
1 polymer ?
#
loop_
_entity_poly.entity_id
_entity_poly.type
_entity_poly.pdbx_seq_one_letter_code
_entity_poly.pdbx_strand_id
1 'polypeptide(L)'
;MNFQDKIINEGFTYDDVLLIPNYSEVLPREVSITSRFTRNITLNVPIISAAMDTVTEAAMAIAMAREGGIGVLHKNMTIEEQAKQIRKVKRAESGMIIDPVTLPLNSKVSDAKRCMKENNIGGIPIVDANGILKGIVTNRDLRFEHDNNRPITEVMTSKNLVIANEGTSMKEAEGILQRSKVEKLPVVDKNYKLVGLITFRDIANLQEKSISNKDNLGRLRVAAALGVTTDVVDRAEALVQAGVDAVVIDTAHGHTKGVVNALKAVKSKFTDLEVVVGNIATAEAALYLAENGADAVKVGIGPGSICTTRVVAGVGYPQLSAVMSVANALKGKGIPVIADGGIRYTGDIVKAIAAGANSVMLGSLLAGTKESPGETIIFEGRKYKSYRGMGSVEAMNQGSKDRYFQDVEDDIKKLVPEGIVGRVAYKGELQESMHQFIGGLRAGMGYCGAKDIETLQAVSRFVRITTSGITESHPHNITITKEAPNYSR
;
A
#
# COMPACT_ATOMS: atom_id res chain seq x y z
N MET A 1 2.47 40.81 -6.89
CA MET A 1 3.84 40.38 -7.23
C MET A 1 4.37 41.30 -8.30
N ASN A 2 5.56 41.85 -8.10
CA ASN A 2 6.28 42.53 -9.19
C ASN A 2 6.69 41.46 -10.23
N PHE A 3 6.82 41.82 -11.51
CA PHE A 3 7.28 40.86 -12.53
C PHE A 3 8.68 40.31 -12.23
N GLN A 4 9.50 41.06 -11.50
CA GLN A 4 10.81 40.63 -11.02
C GLN A 4 10.74 39.51 -9.96
N ASP A 5 9.63 39.37 -9.24
CA ASP A 5 9.46 38.36 -8.17
C ASP A 5 8.86 37.04 -8.70
N LYS A 6 8.70 36.88 -10.02
CA LYS A 6 8.11 35.67 -10.63
C LYS A 6 9.03 34.45 -10.54
N ILE A 7 10.34 34.66 -10.46
CA ILE A 7 11.33 33.59 -10.20
C ILE A 7 11.65 33.64 -8.72
N ILE A 8 11.05 32.72 -7.98
CA ILE A 8 10.97 32.82 -6.52
C ILE A 8 12.24 32.31 -5.83
N ASN A 9 12.74 31.13 -6.22
CA ASN A 9 13.92 30.49 -5.62
C ASN A 9 14.54 29.43 -6.55
N GLU A 10 15.80 29.09 -6.31
CA GLU A 10 16.43 27.88 -6.83
C GLU A 10 15.80 26.63 -6.16
N GLY A 11 15.55 25.57 -6.93
CA GLY A 11 14.97 24.33 -6.44
C GLY A 11 15.86 23.13 -6.76
N PHE A 12 15.87 22.15 -5.86
CA PHE A 12 16.73 20.98 -5.91
C PHE A 12 15.93 19.69 -6.05
N THR A 13 16.50 18.75 -6.77
CA THR A 13 16.08 17.35 -6.88
C THR A 13 17.01 16.46 -6.05
N TYR A 14 16.82 15.14 -6.11
CA TYR A 14 17.66 14.20 -5.37
C TYR A 14 19.11 14.17 -5.87
N ASP A 15 19.35 14.43 -7.15
CA ASP A 15 20.69 14.42 -7.76
C ASP A 15 21.50 15.67 -7.44
N ASP A 16 20.85 16.77 -7.10
CA ASP A 16 21.55 18.02 -6.82
C ASP A 16 22.22 18.05 -5.44
N VAL A 17 22.02 17.00 -4.61
CA VAL A 17 22.51 16.96 -3.22
C VAL A 17 23.04 15.60 -2.77
N LEU A 18 23.89 15.63 -1.75
CA LEU A 18 24.29 14.49 -0.94
C LEU A 18 23.98 14.74 0.55
N LEU A 19 23.78 13.67 1.31
CA LEU A 19 23.71 13.73 2.77
C LEU A 19 25.13 13.81 3.34
N ILE A 20 25.35 14.74 4.27
CA ILE A 20 26.61 14.88 4.99
C ILE A 20 26.63 13.86 6.13
N PRO A 21 27.64 12.97 6.22
CA PRO A 21 27.78 12.07 7.36
C PRO A 21 27.84 12.82 8.70
N ASN A 22 27.37 12.17 9.76
CA ASN A 22 27.38 12.72 11.11
C ASN A 22 27.92 11.69 12.12
N TYR A 23 28.28 12.15 13.32
CA TYR A 23 28.66 11.24 14.40
C TYR A 23 27.52 10.25 14.69
N SER A 24 27.86 8.98 14.87
CA SER A 24 26.89 7.90 15.05
C SER A 24 27.32 6.94 16.16
N GLU A 25 26.41 6.71 17.11
CA GLU A 25 26.53 5.66 18.14
C GLU A 25 25.66 4.43 17.81
N VAL A 26 24.95 4.46 16.67
CA VAL A 26 23.98 3.43 16.27
C VAL A 26 24.45 2.70 15.02
N LEU A 27 24.30 1.37 15.03
CA LEU A 27 24.57 0.57 13.84
C LEU A 27 23.31 0.47 12.97
N PRO A 28 23.43 0.33 11.64
CA PRO A 28 22.29 0.19 10.74
C PRO A 28 21.26 -0.89 11.14
N ARG A 29 21.67 -1.95 11.84
CA ARG A 29 20.77 -3.02 12.29
C ARG A 29 19.92 -2.63 13.51
N GLU A 30 20.33 -1.61 14.25
CA GLU A 30 19.70 -1.16 15.50
C GLU A 30 18.69 -0.03 15.28
N VAL A 31 18.71 0.61 14.11
CA VAL A 31 17.83 1.75 13.83
C VAL A 31 16.38 1.31 13.60
N SER A 32 15.45 2.11 14.13
CA SER A 32 14.02 1.96 13.87
C SER A 32 13.65 2.71 12.60
N ILE A 33 13.07 2.01 11.62
CA ILE A 33 12.56 2.62 10.39
C ILE A 33 11.03 2.82 10.41
N THR A 34 10.39 2.57 11.56
CA THR A 34 8.96 2.78 11.74
C THR A 34 8.62 4.25 11.52
N SER A 35 7.56 4.51 10.75
CA SER A 35 7.07 5.87 10.47
C SER A 35 5.56 5.89 10.28
N ARG A 36 5.02 6.91 9.61
CA ARG A 36 3.58 7.14 9.47
C ARG A 36 3.15 7.23 8.01
N PHE A 37 2.05 6.56 7.69
CA PHE A 37 1.31 6.72 6.44
C PHE A 37 0.31 7.87 6.57
N THR A 38 -0.44 7.87 7.68
CA THR A 38 -1.38 8.93 8.05
C THR A 38 -1.22 9.27 9.52
N ARG A 39 -2.00 10.24 10.03
CA ARG A 39 -2.00 10.57 11.45
C ARG A 39 -2.21 9.31 12.31
N ASN A 40 -3.17 8.46 11.98
CA ASN A 40 -3.47 7.30 12.84
C ASN A 40 -2.95 5.96 12.32
N ILE A 41 -2.29 5.94 11.16
CA ILE A 41 -1.74 4.71 10.55
C ILE A 41 -0.21 4.77 10.50
N THR A 42 0.40 3.88 11.27
CA THR A 42 1.84 3.63 11.29
C THR A 42 2.26 2.70 10.14
N LEU A 43 3.50 2.81 9.69
CA LEU A 43 4.19 1.87 8.82
C LEU A 43 5.41 1.31 9.54
N ASN A 44 5.63 0.00 9.46
CA ASN A 44 6.87 -0.60 9.95
C ASN A 44 8.04 -0.36 8.98
N VAL A 45 7.73 -0.11 7.71
CA VAL A 45 8.68 0.29 6.66
C VAL A 45 8.08 1.47 5.88
N PRO A 46 8.78 2.60 5.72
CA PRO A 46 8.20 3.85 5.21
C PRO A 46 8.09 3.88 3.68
N ILE A 47 7.58 2.80 3.09
CA ILE A 47 7.48 2.57 1.65
C ILE A 47 6.04 2.19 1.28
N ILE A 48 5.52 2.88 0.28
CA ILE A 48 4.15 2.74 -0.22
C ILE A 48 4.22 2.37 -1.71
N SER A 49 3.38 1.43 -2.16
CA SER A 49 3.24 1.17 -3.60
C SER A 49 2.20 2.09 -4.24
N ALA A 50 2.54 2.69 -5.38
CA ALA A 50 1.73 3.71 -6.02
C ALA A 50 0.38 3.18 -6.55
N ALA A 51 -0.64 4.04 -6.51
CA ALA A 51 -1.98 3.77 -7.02
C ALA A 51 -2.06 3.78 -8.55
N MET A 52 -1.44 2.78 -9.17
CA MET A 52 -1.36 2.65 -10.62
C MET A 52 -1.74 1.24 -11.07
N ASP A 53 -2.40 1.15 -12.22
CA ASP A 53 -2.88 -0.10 -12.82
C ASP A 53 -1.77 -1.06 -13.27
N THR A 54 -0.54 -0.56 -13.41
CA THR A 54 0.66 -1.39 -13.62
C THR A 54 1.51 -1.62 -12.36
N VAL A 55 1.07 -1.15 -11.19
CA VAL A 55 1.86 -1.25 -9.94
C VAL A 55 1.11 -1.99 -8.84
N THR A 56 -0.10 -1.59 -8.48
CA THR A 56 -0.73 -2.08 -7.24
C THR A 56 -2.13 -2.62 -7.43
N GLU A 57 -2.24 -3.94 -7.41
CA GLU A 57 -3.46 -4.70 -7.12
C GLU A 57 -3.27 -5.54 -5.83
N ALA A 58 -4.21 -6.44 -5.50
CA ALA A 58 -4.17 -7.21 -4.26
C ALA A 58 -2.85 -7.98 -4.05
N ALA A 59 -2.25 -8.56 -5.10
CA ALA A 59 -0.99 -9.29 -4.96
C ALA A 59 0.15 -8.39 -4.45
N MET A 60 0.34 -7.22 -5.07
CA MET A 60 1.28 -6.20 -4.61
C MET A 60 0.92 -5.70 -3.21
N ALA A 61 -0.34 -5.36 -2.95
CA ALA A 61 -0.76 -4.83 -1.66
C ALA A 61 -0.53 -5.82 -0.49
N ILE A 62 -0.80 -7.11 -0.71
CA ILE A 62 -0.50 -8.19 0.25
C ILE A 62 1.00 -8.26 0.50
N ALA A 63 1.80 -8.28 -0.56
CA ALA A 63 3.25 -8.41 -0.45
C ALA A 63 3.87 -7.17 0.24
N MET A 64 3.42 -5.96 -0.10
CA MET A 64 3.84 -4.71 0.56
C MET A 64 3.52 -4.70 2.05
N ALA A 65 2.29 -5.10 2.42
CA ALA A 65 1.88 -5.15 3.82
C ALA A 65 2.69 -6.19 4.61
N ARG A 66 3.02 -7.34 4.01
CA ARG A 66 3.91 -8.36 4.63
C ARG A 66 5.33 -7.85 4.89
N GLU A 67 5.84 -7.01 4.00
CA GLU A 67 7.16 -6.37 4.14
C GLU A 67 7.11 -5.07 4.97
N GLY A 68 5.99 -4.78 5.64
CA GLY A 68 5.84 -3.67 6.59
C GLY A 68 5.46 -2.32 5.98
N GLY A 69 5.29 -2.26 4.66
CA GLY A 69 4.76 -1.10 3.95
C GLY A 69 3.23 -1.10 3.86
N ILE A 70 2.69 -0.38 2.88
CA ILE A 70 1.27 -0.42 2.52
C ILE A 70 1.10 -0.27 1.00
N GLY A 71 0.15 -1.00 0.40
CA GLY A 71 -0.21 -0.81 -1.00
C GLY A 71 -1.43 0.09 -1.15
N VAL A 72 -1.40 1.01 -2.12
CA VAL A 72 -2.58 1.79 -2.53
C VAL A 72 -3.16 1.21 -3.81
N LEU A 73 -4.34 0.60 -3.73
CA LEU A 73 -5.05 0.06 -4.89
C LEU A 73 -5.49 1.19 -5.83
N HIS A 74 -5.24 1.05 -7.13
CA HIS A 74 -5.68 2.03 -8.12
C HIS A 74 -7.20 2.06 -8.29
N LYS A 75 -7.71 3.10 -8.97
CA LYS A 75 -9.13 3.33 -9.24
C LYS A 75 -9.59 3.04 -10.68
N ASN A 76 -8.66 2.68 -11.58
CA ASN A 76 -8.96 2.23 -12.96
C ASN A 76 -9.64 0.84 -12.98
N MET A 77 -10.77 0.71 -12.29
CA MET A 77 -11.66 -0.45 -12.24
C MET A 77 -13.01 -0.02 -11.62
N THR A 78 -14.04 -0.86 -11.73
CA THR A 78 -15.34 -0.58 -11.10
C THR A 78 -15.23 -0.50 -9.57
N ILE A 79 -16.25 0.09 -8.94
CA ILE A 79 -16.31 0.21 -7.47
C ILE A 79 -16.29 -1.19 -6.83
N GLU A 80 -17.03 -2.13 -7.41
CA GLU A 80 -17.17 -3.51 -6.96
C GLU A 80 -15.85 -4.27 -7.07
N GLU A 81 -15.10 -4.08 -8.16
CA GLU A 81 -13.80 -4.71 -8.38
C GLU A 81 -12.76 -4.16 -7.41
N GLN A 82 -12.73 -2.85 -7.18
CA GLN A 82 -11.81 -2.25 -6.21
C GLN A 82 -12.10 -2.75 -4.79
N ALA A 83 -13.38 -2.81 -4.40
CA ALA A 83 -13.82 -3.42 -3.14
C ALA A 83 -13.43 -4.91 -3.05
N LYS A 84 -13.54 -5.67 -4.15
CA LYS A 84 -13.10 -7.07 -4.22
C LYS A 84 -11.60 -7.22 -4.00
N GLN A 85 -10.77 -6.33 -4.56
CA GLN A 85 -9.33 -6.33 -4.32
C GLN A 85 -9.03 -6.06 -2.84
N ILE A 86 -9.70 -5.11 -2.18
CA ILE A 86 -9.56 -4.87 -0.74
C ILE A 86 -9.90 -6.14 0.06
N ARG A 87 -11.04 -6.77 -0.21
CA ARG A 87 -11.44 -8.00 0.49
C ARG A 87 -10.40 -9.11 0.35
N LYS A 88 -9.76 -9.25 -0.82
CA LYS A 88 -8.66 -10.20 -1.00
C LYS A 88 -7.49 -9.89 -0.07
N VAL A 89 -7.09 -8.62 0.07
CA VAL A 89 -5.99 -8.22 0.96
C VAL A 89 -6.36 -8.46 2.42
N LYS A 90 -7.54 -8.01 2.87
CA LYS A 90 -7.99 -8.17 4.27
C LYS A 90 -8.20 -9.63 4.69
N ARG A 91 -8.41 -10.54 3.73
CA ARG A 91 -8.55 -11.99 3.95
C ARG A 91 -7.24 -12.78 3.76
N ALA A 92 -6.17 -12.14 3.27
CA ALA A 92 -4.92 -12.85 2.98
C ALA A 92 -4.19 -13.30 4.25
N GLU A 93 -4.26 -12.49 5.30
CA GLU A 93 -3.92 -12.85 6.66
C GLU A 93 -4.90 -12.16 7.59
N SER A 94 -5.41 -12.88 8.58
CA SER A 94 -6.29 -12.34 9.60
C SER A 94 -6.01 -13.06 10.90
N GLY A 95 -5.81 -12.35 12.01
CA GLY A 95 -5.75 -13.03 13.32
C GLY A 95 -7.04 -13.82 13.59
N MET A 96 -8.17 -13.26 13.16
CA MET A 96 -9.48 -13.91 13.19
C MET A 96 -10.26 -13.57 11.92
N ILE A 97 -10.82 -14.58 11.26
CA ILE A 97 -11.72 -14.41 10.12
C ILE A 97 -13.09 -14.00 10.67
N ILE A 98 -13.48 -12.76 10.43
CA ILE A 98 -14.83 -12.23 10.73
C ILE A 98 -15.77 -12.66 9.61
N ASP A 99 -16.96 -13.12 9.97
CA ASP A 99 -17.97 -13.65 9.03
C ASP A 99 -17.41 -14.78 8.14
N PRO A 100 -16.98 -15.91 8.74
CA PRO A 100 -16.44 -17.03 7.99
C PRO A 100 -17.51 -17.63 7.08
N VAL A 101 -17.10 -18.18 5.94
CA VAL A 101 -18.01 -18.93 5.07
C VAL A 101 -18.58 -20.11 5.84
N THR A 102 -19.91 -20.21 5.90
CA THR A 102 -20.63 -21.27 6.61
C THR A 102 -21.51 -22.08 5.67
N LEU A 103 -21.96 -23.24 6.13
CA LEU A 103 -22.98 -24.05 5.46
C LEU A 103 -24.14 -24.38 6.40
N PRO A 104 -25.38 -24.42 5.90
CA PRO A 104 -26.54 -24.85 6.68
C PRO A 104 -26.55 -26.36 6.93
N LEU A 105 -27.30 -26.79 7.95
CA LEU A 105 -27.45 -28.21 8.35
C LEU A 105 -27.96 -29.14 7.24
N ASN A 106 -28.70 -28.64 6.26
CA ASN A 106 -29.24 -29.43 5.14
C ASN A 106 -28.26 -29.59 3.96
N SER A 107 -27.02 -29.08 4.09
CA SER A 107 -26.00 -29.18 3.05
C SER A 107 -25.51 -30.61 2.87
N LYS A 108 -24.98 -30.92 1.68
CA LYS A 108 -24.36 -32.20 1.35
C LYS A 108 -22.84 -32.10 1.32
N VAL A 109 -22.18 -33.25 1.29
CA VAL A 109 -20.72 -33.35 1.07
C VAL A 109 -20.27 -32.61 -0.20
N SER A 110 -21.06 -32.69 -1.28
CA SER A 110 -20.80 -31.97 -2.54
C SER A 110 -20.75 -30.45 -2.36
N ASP A 111 -21.68 -29.88 -1.57
CA ASP A 111 -21.72 -28.44 -1.29
C ASP A 111 -20.47 -28.01 -0.52
N ALA A 112 -20.06 -28.79 0.48
CA ALA A 112 -18.83 -28.53 1.24
C ALA A 112 -17.58 -28.59 0.36
N LYS A 113 -17.42 -29.62 -0.48
CA LYS A 113 -16.29 -29.73 -1.41
C LYS A 113 -16.24 -28.57 -2.41
N ARG A 114 -17.40 -28.19 -2.97
CA ARG A 114 -17.51 -27.04 -3.89
C ARG A 114 -17.10 -25.75 -3.18
N CYS A 115 -17.68 -25.49 -2.01
CA CYS A 115 -17.41 -24.29 -1.22
C CYS A 115 -15.94 -24.18 -0.80
N MET A 116 -15.31 -25.28 -0.38
CA MET A 116 -13.88 -25.33 -0.04
C MET A 116 -13.01 -25.01 -1.26
N LYS A 117 -13.35 -25.53 -2.45
CA LYS A 117 -12.62 -25.29 -3.69
C LYS A 117 -12.75 -23.84 -4.17
N GLU A 118 -13.97 -23.30 -4.18
CA GLU A 118 -14.27 -21.94 -4.65
C GLU A 118 -13.62 -20.86 -3.77
N ASN A 119 -13.58 -21.10 -2.46
CA ASN A 119 -13.02 -20.14 -1.50
C ASN A 119 -11.58 -20.45 -1.10
N ASN A 120 -11.01 -21.57 -1.58
CA ASN A 120 -9.68 -22.07 -1.22
C ASN A 120 -9.47 -22.19 0.31
N ILE A 121 -10.49 -22.72 1.00
CA ILE A 121 -10.50 -22.89 2.47
C ILE A 121 -10.56 -24.37 2.83
N GLY A 122 -9.89 -24.74 3.93
CA GLY A 122 -9.80 -26.15 4.36
C GLY A 122 -10.79 -26.55 5.46
N GLY A 123 -11.77 -25.72 5.79
CA GLY A 123 -12.76 -26.00 6.81
C GLY A 123 -13.87 -24.96 6.87
N ILE A 124 -15.09 -25.44 7.16
CA ILE A 124 -16.33 -24.69 7.07
C ILE A 124 -17.16 -24.96 8.33
N PRO A 125 -17.47 -23.93 9.13
CA PRO A 125 -18.42 -24.04 10.23
C PRO A 125 -19.84 -24.33 9.71
N ILE A 126 -20.56 -25.20 10.40
CA ILE A 126 -21.95 -25.56 10.11
C ILE A 126 -22.86 -24.87 11.13
N VAL A 127 -23.83 -24.11 10.64
CA VAL A 127 -24.74 -23.29 11.46
C VAL A 127 -26.20 -23.62 11.20
N ASP A 128 -27.06 -23.34 12.18
CA ASP A 128 -28.51 -23.38 11.99
C ASP A 128 -29.07 -22.06 11.40
N ALA A 129 -30.39 -21.99 11.22
CA ALA A 129 -31.06 -20.81 10.66
C ALA A 129 -30.87 -19.52 11.48
N ASN A 130 -30.50 -19.63 12.77
CA ASN A 130 -30.24 -18.49 13.65
C ASN A 130 -28.75 -18.13 13.73
N GLY A 131 -27.89 -18.84 12.99
CA GLY A 131 -26.43 -18.66 13.00
C GLY A 131 -25.74 -19.34 14.19
N ILE A 132 -26.43 -20.21 14.93
CA ILE A 132 -25.84 -20.94 16.06
C ILE A 132 -24.93 -22.03 15.51
N LEU A 133 -23.70 -22.10 16.02
CA LEU A 133 -22.72 -23.11 15.62
C LEU A 133 -23.19 -24.51 16.04
N LYS A 134 -23.28 -25.43 15.08
CA LYS A 134 -23.65 -26.84 15.30
C LYS A 134 -22.53 -27.83 15.00
N GLY A 135 -21.53 -27.42 14.23
CA GLY A 135 -20.41 -28.27 13.86
C GLY A 135 -19.35 -27.57 13.03
N ILE A 136 -18.32 -28.31 12.68
CA ILE A 136 -17.33 -27.91 11.68
C ILE A 136 -16.99 -29.11 10.81
N VAL A 137 -16.86 -28.88 9.51
CA VAL A 137 -16.33 -29.87 8.56
C VAL A 137 -15.01 -29.37 8.00
N THR A 138 -14.04 -30.27 7.85
CA THR A 138 -12.68 -29.94 7.39
C THR A 138 -12.26 -30.82 6.21
N ASN A 139 -11.17 -30.44 5.55
CA ASN A 139 -10.55 -31.27 4.52
C ASN A 139 -10.23 -32.69 5.00
N ARG A 140 -9.96 -32.88 6.29
CA ARG A 140 -9.66 -34.21 6.85
C ARG A 140 -10.90 -35.11 6.84
N ASP A 141 -12.06 -34.55 7.16
CA ASP A 141 -13.33 -35.26 7.22
C ASP A 141 -13.81 -35.67 5.82
N LEU A 142 -13.50 -34.84 4.81
CA LEU A 142 -13.95 -35.06 3.43
C LEU A 142 -12.94 -35.83 2.55
N ARG A 143 -11.70 -36.02 2.99
CA ARG A 143 -10.60 -36.54 2.15
C ARG A 143 -10.87 -37.93 1.56
N PHE A 144 -11.53 -38.78 2.34
CA PHE A 144 -11.85 -40.16 1.96
C PHE A 144 -13.36 -40.38 1.78
N GLU A 145 -14.14 -39.30 1.75
CA GLU A 145 -15.59 -39.40 1.53
C GLU A 145 -15.88 -39.46 0.02
N HIS A 146 -16.44 -40.59 -0.41
CA HIS A 146 -16.73 -40.87 -1.83
C HIS A 146 -18.19 -40.57 -2.18
N ASP A 147 -19.10 -40.60 -1.21
CA ASP A 147 -20.50 -40.25 -1.45
C ASP A 147 -20.72 -38.73 -1.33
N ASN A 148 -20.92 -38.10 -2.49
CA ASN A 148 -21.17 -36.67 -2.58
C ASN A 148 -22.59 -36.25 -2.19
N ASN A 149 -23.53 -37.21 -2.07
CA ASN A 149 -24.91 -36.95 -1.69
C ASN A 149 -25.17 -37.06 -0.20
N ARG A 150 -24.22 -37.62 0.55
CA ARG A 150 -24.31 -37.80 2.00
C ARG A 150 -24.56 -36.46 2.73
N PRO A 151 -25.47 -36.41 3.72
CA PRO A 151 -25.71 -35.21 4.52
C PRO A 151 -24.47 -34.77 5.30
N ILE A 152 -24.21 -33.46 5.36
CA ILE A 152 -23.02 -32.94 6.05
C ILE A 152 -23.06 -33.21 7.56
N THR A 153 -24.26 -33.33 8.14
CA THR A 153 -24.48 -33.60 9.57
C THR A 153 -23.95 -34.95 10.02
N GLU A 154 -23.80 -35.91 9.09
CA GLU A 154 -23.23 -37.23 9.39
C GLU A 154 -21.70 -37.26 9.35
N VAL A 155 -21.08 -36.28 8.70
CA VAL A 155 -19.64 -36.23 8.44
C VAL A 155 -18.95 -35.17 9.28
N MET A 156 -19.65 -34.09 9.62
CA MET A 156 -19.10 -32.99 10.42
C MET A 156 -18.75 -33.43 11.84
N THR A 157 -17.75 -32.77 12.43
CA THR A 157 -17.54 -32.84 13.87
C THR A 157 -18.63 -32.01 14.55
N SER A 158 -19.43 -32.63 15.43
CA SER A 158 -20.57 -32.00 16.11
C SER A 158 -20.51 -32.12 17.64
N LYS A 159 -19.70 -33.03 18.18
CA LYS A 159 -19.50 -33.26 19.62
C LYS A 159 -18.12 -32.77 20.06
N ASN A 160 -18.03 -32.24 21.27
CA ASN A 160 -16.79 -31.72 21.86
C ASN A 160 -16.08 -30.71 20.95
N LEU A 161 -16.87 -29.80 20.35
CA LEU A 161 -16.34 -28.73 19.53
C LEU A 161 -15.39 -27.87 20.35
N VAL A 162 -14.16 -27.78 19.88
CA VAL A 162 -13.18 -26.85 20.42
C VAL A 162 -13.54 -25.48 19.87
N ILE A 163 -13.91 -24.56 20.77
CA ILE A 163 -14.36 -23.21 20.45
C ILE A 163 -13.59 -22.19 21.28
N ALA A 164 -13.54 -20.95 20.80
CA ALA A 164 -13.15 -19.78 21.56
C ALA A 164 -14.37 -18.89 21.80
N ASN A 165 -14.35 -18.13 22.90
CA ASN A 165 -15.37 -17.12 23.15
C ASN A 165 -14.96 -15.80 22.49
N GLU A 166 -15.94 -14.99 22.12
CA GLU A 166 -15.71 -13.60 21.71
C GLU A 166 -14.82 -12.87 22.73
N GLY A 167 -13.80 -12.15 22.24
CA GLY A 167 -12.79 -11.48 23.08
C GLY A 167 -11.56 -12.31 23.42
N THR A 168 -11.49 -13.59 23.01
CA THR A 168 -10.26 -14.40 23.13
C THR A 168 -9.11 -13.76 22.37
N SER A 169 -7.99 -13.53 23.04
CA SER A 169 -6.79 -12.97 22.41
C SER A 169 -6.09 -13.99 21.50
N MET A 170 -5.29 -13.51 20.54
CA MET A 170 -4.52 -14.39 19.65
C MET A 170 -3.60 -15.35 20.40
N LYS A 171 -3.01 -14.90 21.51
CA LYS A 171 -2.11 -15.71 22.35
C LYS A 171 -2.87 -16.80 23.10
N GLU A 172 -4.09 -16.52 23.55
CA GLU A 172 -4.95 -17.53 24.17
C GLU A 172 -5.45 -18.54 23.12
N ALA A 173 -5.85 -18.05 21.94
CA ALA A 173 -6.26 -18.89 20.82
C ALA A 173 -5.14 -19.85 20.38
N GLU A 174 -3.88 -19.38 20.34
CA GLU A 174 -2.70 -20.21 20.11
C GLU A 174 -2.61 -21.35 21.13
N GLY A 175 -2.73 -21.02 22.42
CA GLY A 175 -2.72 -22.01 23.49
C GLY A 175 -3.87 -23.03 23.38
N ILE A 176 -5.06 -22.60 22.97
CA ILE A 176 -6.20 -23.50 22.75
C ILE A 176 -5.92 -24.45 21.58
N LEU A 177 -5.51 -23.92 20.42
CA LEU A 177 -5.18 -24.71 19.23
C LEU A 177 -4.06 -25.72 19.50
N GLN A 178 -3.02 -25.31 20.23
CA GLN A 178 -1.89 -26.18 20.58
C GLN A 178 -2.32 -27.33 21.52
N ARG A 179 -3.10 -27.04 22.57
CA ARG A 179 -3.57 -28.06 23.52
C ARG A 179 -4.56 -29.04 22.90
N SER A 180 -5.46 -28.53 22.07
CA SER A 180 -6.52 -29.31 21.44
C SER A 180 -6.10 -30.03 20.16
N LYS A 181 -4.94 -29.67 19.58
CA LYS A 181 -4.39 -30.23 18.34
C LYS A 181 -5.35 -30.14 17.15
N VAL A 182 -6.17 -29.08 17.12
CA VAL A 182 -7.04 -28.75 15.98
C VAL A 182 -6.45 -27.61 15.17
N GLU A 183 -6.75 -27.55 13.88
CA GLU A 183 -6.24 -26.50 12.99
C GLU A 183 -7.14 -25.27 12.92
N LYS A 184 -8.38 -25.36 13.41
CA LYS A 184 -9.43 -24.36 13.24
C LYS A 184 -10.22 -24.24 14.53
N LEU A 185 -10.45 -23.00 14.96
CA LEU A 185 -11.07 -22.63 16.21
C LEU A 185 -12.22 -21.65 15.93
N PRO A 186 -13.47 -22.15 15.84
CA PRO A 186 -14.65 -21.29 15.75
C PRO A 186 -14.75 -20.38 16.98
N VAL A 187 -15.11 -19.13 16.75
CA VAL A 187 -15.32 -18.12 17.79
C VAL A 187 -16.82 -17.86 17.90
N VAL A 188 -17.38 -17.98 19.11
CA VAL A 188 -18.80 -17.80 19.38
C VAL A 188 -19.07 -16.71 20.41
N ASP A 189 -20.24 -16.08 20.30
CA ASP A 189 -20.74 -15.15 21.32
C ASP A 189 -21.35 -15.88 22.53
N LYS A 190 -21.91 -15.12 23.47
CA LYS A 190 -22.58 -15.66 24.68
C LYS A 190 -23.80 -16.54 24.37
N ASN A 191 -24.40 -16.41 23.19
CA ASN A 191 -25.55 -17.18 22.73
C ASN A 191 -25.15 -18.35 21.82
N TYR A 192 -23.85 -18.66 21.73
CA TYR A 192 -23.29 -19.70 20.87
C TYR A 192 -23.45 -19.42 19.37
N LYS A 193 -23.70 -18.17 19.00
CA LYS A 193 -23.75 -17.71 17.61
C LYS A 193 -22.31 -17.58 17.09
N LEU A 194 -22.08 -18.08 15.88
CA LEU A 194 -20.76 -17.97 15.25
C LEU A 194 -20.46 -16.51 14.90
N VAL A 195 -19.37 -15.98 15.44
CA VAL A 195 -18.90 -14.60 15.16
C VAL A 195 -17.58 -14.58 14.39
N GLY A 196 -16.81 -15.67 14.43
CA GLY A 196 -15.52 -15.73 13.72
C GLY A 196 -14.90 -17.12 13.64
N LEU A 197 -13.74 -17.20 12.98
CA LEU A 197 -12.93 -18.41 12.87
C LEU A 197 -11.45 -18.06 12.95
N ILE A 198 -10.70 -18.68 13.86
CA ILE A 198 -9.25 -18.57 13.94
C ILE A 198 -8.62 -19.83 13.38
N THR A 199 -7.58 -19.72 12.55
CA THR A 199 -6.87 -20.90 12.02
C THR A 199 -5.43 -20.96 12.54
N PHE A 200 -4.89 -22.17 12.65
CA PHE A 200 -3.48 -22.38 13.02
C PHE A 200 -2.53 -21.69 12.04
N ARG A 201 -2.89 -21.66 10.75
CA ARG A 201 -2.13 -20.96 9.71
C ARG A 201 -2.01 -19.47 10.01
N ASP A 202 -3.07 -18.83 10.48
CA ASP A 202 -3.07 -17.41 10.82
C ASP A 202 -2.12 -17.10 11.99
N ILE A 203 -2.07 -17.99 12.98
CA ILE A 203 -1.14 -17.88 14.12
C ILE A 203 0.31 -18.09 13.70
N ALA A 204 0.58 -19.11 12.87
CA ALA A 204 1.91 -19.35 12.33
C ALA A 204 2.41 -18.14 11.51
N ASN A 205 1.54 -17.56 10.66
CA ASN A 205 1.87 -16.37 9.87
C ASN A 205 2.14 -15.13 10.74
N LEU A 206 1.48 -15.00 11.91
CA LEU A 206 1.76 -13.92 12.86
C LEU A 206 3.17 -14.03 13.47
N GLN A 207 3.69 -15.26 13.63
CA GLN A 207 5.04 -15.50 14.15
C GLN A 207 6.14 -15.38 13.07
N GLU A 208 5.85 -15.72 11.81
CA GLU A 208 6.86 -15.73 10.73
C GLU A 208 7.36 -14.34 10.28
N LYS A 209 6.52 -13.28 10.31
CA LYS A 209 6.91 -11.93 9.86
C LYS A 209 6.49 -10.83 10.83
N SER A 210 7.33 -10.58 11.84
CA SER A 210 7.19 -9.49 12.83
C SER A 210 7.07 -8.09 12.20
N ILE A 211 7.64 -7.88 11.01
CA ILE A 211 7.60 -6.56 10.34
C ILE A 211 6.28 -6.26 9.62
N SER A 212 5.36 -7.23 9.50
CA SER A 212 4.13 -7.06 8.72
C SER A 212 3.28 -5.89 9.23
N ASN A 213 2.75 -5.07 8.33
CA ASN A 213 1.88 -3.96 8.66
C ASN A 213 0.42 -4.44 8.76
N LYS A 214 -0.07 -4.54 10.00
CA LYS A 214 -1.38 -5.12 10.32
C LYS A 214 -2.26 -4.10 11.05
N ASP A 215 -3.57 -4.25 10.89
CA ASP A 215 -4.58 -3.53 11.66
C ASP A 215 -4.77 -4.16 13.04
N ASN A 216 -5.64 -3.56 13.86
CA ASN A 216 -5.89 -4.01 15.24
C ASN A 216 -6.53 -5.41 15.32
N LEU A 217 -7.04 -5.94 14.20
CA LEU A 217 -7.60 -7.29 14.08
C LEU A 217 -6.57 -8.30 13.52
N GLY A 218 -5.32 -7.87 13.35
CA GLY A 218 -4.24 -8.68 12.80
C GLY A 218 -4.35 -8.89 11.28
N ARG A 219 -5.19 -8.12 10.57
CA ARG A 219 -5.32 -8.20 9.11
C ARG A 219 -4.32 -7.29 8.44
N LEU A 220 -3.82 -7.66 7.26
CA LEU A 220 -2.93 -6.80 6.48
C LEU A 220 -3.59 -5.44 6.19
N ARG A 221 -2.81 -4.36 6.31
CA ARG A 221 -3.29 -3.01 5.99
C ARG A 221 -3.30 -2.77 4.48
N VAL A 222 -4.31 -2.05 4.00
CA VAL A 222 -4.45 -1.65 2.59
C VAL A 222 -5.11 -0.30 2.47
N ALA A 223 -4.65 0.49 1.51
CA ALA A 223 -5.27 1.74 1.11
C ALA A 223 -5.81 1.65 -0.32
N ALA A 224 -6.65 2.59 -0.72
CA ALA A 224 -7.22 2.63 -2.06
C ALA A 224 -7.40 4.06 -2.56
N ALA A 225 -7.19 4.27 -3.86
CA ALA A 225 -7.33 5.57 -4.49
C ALA A 225 -8.80 5.91 -4.79
N LEU A 226 -9.11 7.20 -4.68
CA LEU A 226 -10.37 7.83 -5.05
C LEU A 226 -10.11 8.94 -6.07
N GLY A 227 -11.06 9.12 -6.99
CA GLY A 227 -11.11 10.26 -7.88
C GLY A 227 -11.86 11.44 -7.31
N VAL A 228 -11.82 12.56 -8.04
CA VAL A 228 -12.63 13.75 -7.71
C VAL A 228 -13.83 13.75 -8.66
N THR A 229 -14.69 12.76 -8.46
CA THR A 229 -15.85 12.45 -9.30
C THR A 229 -17.14 12.53 -8.48
N THR A 230 -18.28 12.54 -9.14
CA THR A 230 -19.59 12.62 -8.47
C THR A 230 -19.90 11.39 -7.61
N ASP A 231 -19.38 10.22 -7.98
CA ASP A 231 -19.53 8.93 -7.30
C ASP A 231 -18.50 8.70 -6.18
N VAL A 232 -17.68 9.71 -5.83
CA VAL A 232 -16.57 9.55 -4.87
C VAL A 232 -17.03 9.02 -3.50
N VAL A 233 -18.21 9.42 -3.04
CA VAL A 233 -18.79 8.98 -1.76
C VAL A 233 -19.29 7.54 -1.84
N ASP A 234 -19.90 7.15 -2.96
CA ASP A 234 -20.40 5.78 -3.19
C ASP A 234 -19.23 4.80 -3.28
N ARG A 235 -18.17 5.20 -4.00
CA ARG A 235 -16.92 4.45 -4.03
C ARG A 235 -16.35 4.32 -2.63
N ALA A 236 -16.17 5.42 -1.90
CA ALA A 236 -15.65 5.39 -0.53
C ALA A 236 -16.47 4.45 0.38
N GLU A 237 -17.79 4.46 0.27
CA GLU A 237 -18.68 3.57 1.02
C GLU A 237 -18.39 2.09 0.76
N ALA A 238 -18.31 1.69 -0.50
CA ALA A 238 -18.01 0.31 -0.86
C ALA A 238 -16.62 -0.14 -0.36
N LEU A 239 -15.62 0.76 -0.39
CA LEU A 239 -14.27 0.46 0.11
C LEU A 239 -14.24 0.35 1.65
N VAL A 240 -14.97 1.21 2.36
CA VAL A 240 -15.13 1.14 3.83
C VAL A 240 -15.82 -0.17 4.22
N GLN A 241 -16.90 -0.54 3.53
CA GLN A 241 -17.58 -1.83 3.75
C GLN A 241 -16.68 -3.04 3.44
N ALA A 242 -15.74 -2.90 2.49
CA ALA A 242 -14.74 -3.92 2.22
C ALA A 242 -13.60 -3.99 3.27
N GLY A 243 -13.52 -2.99 4.16
CA GLY A 243 -12.54 -2.92 5.24
C GLY A 243 -11.23 -2.22 4.87
N VAL A 244 -11.27 -1.22 3.99
CA VAL A 244 -10.11 -0.37 3.68
C VAL A 244 -9.61 0.34 4.93
N ASP A 245 -8.30 0.48 5.09
CA ASP A 245 -7.71 1.16 6.24
C ASP A 245 -7.61 2.68 6.03
N ALA A 246 -7.43 3.12 4.77
CA ALA A 246 -7.33 4.52 4.39
C ALA A 246 -7.65 4.71 2.91
N VAL A 247 -8.06 5.93 2.53
CA VAL A 247 -8.26 6.29 1.13
C VAL A 247 -7.33 7.42 0.70
N VAL A 248 -7.00 7.45 -0.59
CA VAL A 248 -6.12 8.46 -1.20
C VAL A 248 -6.91 9.20 -2.27
N ILE A 249 -7.28 10.46 -2.02
CA ILE A 249 -7.83 11.33 -3.07
C ILE A 249 -6.67 11.69 -3.99
N ASP A 250 -6.67 11.10 -5.19
CA ASP A 250 -5.56 11.11 -6.13
C ASP A 250 -5.92 11.95 -7.38
N THR A 251 -5.37 13.16 -7.43
CA THR A 251 -5.52 14.14 -8.52
C THR A 251 -4.15 14.68 -8.96
N ALA A 252 -4.03 15.22 -10.17
CA ALA A 252 -2.83 15.94 -10.60
C ALA A 252 -2.64 17.27 -9.86
N HIS A 253 -3.73 17.92 -9.42
CA HIS A 253 -3.69 19.20 -8.73
C HIS A 253 -4.60 19.23 -7.49
N GLY A 254 -4.01 18.92 -6.32
CA GLY A 254 -4.69 18.83 -5.03
C GLY A 254 -5.15 20.17 -4.45
N HIS A 255 -4.61 21.30 -4.92
CA HIS A 255 -4.93 22.63 -4.39
C HIS A 255 -6.15 23.26 -5.10
N THR A 256 -7.28 22.53 -5.13
CA THR A 256 -8.49 22.96 -5.83
C THR A 256 -9.74 22.81 -4.96
N LYS A 257 -10.76 23.63 -5.24
CA LYS A 257 -12.04 23.59 -4.54
C LYS A 257 -12.73 22.22 -4.67
N GLY A 258 -12.65 21.59 -5.84
CA GLY A 258 -13.25 20.28 -6.10
C GLY A 258 -12.67 19.19 -5.18
N VAL A 259 -11.35 19.20 -5.00
CA VAL A 259 -10.66 18.25 -4.10
C VAL A 259 -11.11 18.42 -2.65
N VAL A 260 -11.18 19.66 -2.15
CA VAL A 260 -11.65 19.91 -0.78
C VAL A 260 -13.12 19.56 -0.60
N ASN A 261 -13.95 19.79 -1.61
CA ASN A 261 -15.35 19.36 -1.56
C ASN A 261 -15.46 17.84 -1.44
N ALA A 262 -14.68 17.08 -2.23
CA ALA A 262 -14.64 15.62 -2.15
C ALA A 262 -14.12 15.13 -0.78
N LEU A 263 -13.03 15.74 -0.28
CA LEU A 263 -12.49 15.47 1.06
C LEU A 263 -13.56 15.64 2.14
N LYS A 264 -14.24 16.79 2.15
CA LYS A 264 -15.29 17.10 3.13
C LYS A 264 -16.46 16.14 3.01
N ALA A 265 -16.90 15.82 1.79
CA ALA A 265 -17.98 14.86 1.57
C ALA A 265 -17.63 13.48 2.15
N VAL A 266 -16.44 12.95 1.85
CA VAL A 266 -15.98 11.66 2.37
C VAL A 266 -15.86 11.69 3.90
N LYS A 267 -15.18 12.68 4.49
CA LYS A 267 -15.00 12.79 5.95
C LYS A 267 -16.33 13.03 6.69
N SER A 268 -17.30 13.68 6.06
CA SER A 268 -18.63 13.91 6.67
C SER A 268 -19.44 12.63 6.84
N LYS A 269 -19.30 11.67 5.90
CA LYS A 269 -19.97 10.37 5.96
C LYS A 269 -19.16 9.34 6.77
N PHE A 270 -17.83 9.42 6.72
CA PHE A 270 -16.91 8.49 7.36
C PHE A 270 -15.90 9.25 8.23
N THR A 271 -16.29 9.59 9.45
CA THR A 271 -15.48 10.42 10.37
C THR A 271 -14.15 9.78 10.75
N ASP A 272 -14.15 8.46 10.91
CA ASP A 272 -12.99 7.68 11.37
C ASP A 272 -12.09 7.22 10.22
N LEU A 273 -12.50 7.46 8.96
CA LEU A 273 -11.71 7.09 7.80
C LEU A 273 -10.53 8.06 7.65
N GLU A 274 -9.32 7.49 7.54
CA GLU A 274 -8.10 8.25 7.26
C GLU A 274 -8.03 8.59 5.76
N VAL A 275 -7.86 9.88 5.45
CA VAL A 275 -7.84 10.39 4.08
C VAL A 275 -6.52 11.09 3.76
N VAL A 276 -5.77 10.52 2.83
CA VAL A 276 -4.60 11.14 2.21
C VAL A 276 -5.05 11.97 1.01
N VAL A 277 -4.50 13.17 0.84
CA VAL A 277 -4.85 14.03 -0.32
C VAL A 277 -3.62 14.48 -1.07
N GLY A 278 -3.66 14.39 -2.40
CA GLY A 278 -2.63 14.94 -3.27
C GLY A 278 -2.96 14.82 -4.75
N ASN A 279 -2.09 15.27 -5.65
CA ASN A 279 -0.74 15.74 -5.37
C ASN A 279 -0.66 17.26 -5.17
N ILE A 280 0.25 17.67 -4.29
CA ILE A 280 0.62 19.06 -4.06
C ILE A 280 2.13 19.24 -4.18
N ALA A 281 2.60 20.48 -4.26
CA ALA A 281 4.03 20.77 -4.30
C ALA A 281 4.46 22.01 -3.49
N THR A 282 3.51 22.68 -2.80
CA THR A 282 3.77 23.95 -2.12
C THR A 282 3.25 23.95 -0.69
N ALA A 283 3.84 24.79 0.16
CA ALA A 283 3.47 24.97 1.55
C ALA A 283 2.00 25.40 1.72
N GLU A 284 1.52 26.32 0.88
CA GLU A 284 0.16 26.85 0.94
C GLU A 284 -0.86 25.75 0.66
N ALA A 285 -0.61 24.92 -0.36
CA ALA A 285 -1.45 23.77 -0.67
C ALA A 285 -1.49 22.77 0.49
N ALA A 286 -0.36 22.55 1.17
CA ALA A 286 -0.30 21.64 2.32
C ALA A 286 -1.13 22.15 3.50
N LEU A 287 -0.98 23.43 3.85
CA LEU A 287 -1.75 24.08 4.91
C LEU A 287 -3.25 24.08 4.58
N TYR A 288 -3.60 24.40 3.34
CA TYR A 288 -4.98 24.41 2.87
C TYR A 288 -5.64 23.03 3.02
N LEU A 289 -4.97 21.94 2.61
CA LEU A 289 -5.50 20.59 2.77
C LEU A 289 -5.58 20.16 4.24
N ALA A 290 -4.57 20.50 5.03
CA ALA A 290 -4.53 20.23 6.46
C ALA A 290 -5.70 20.88 7.21
N GLU A 291 -5.98 22.15 6.95
CA GLU A 291 -7.07 22.92 7.56
C GLU A 291 -8.45 22.38 7.17
N ASN A 292 -8.55 21.72 6.01
CA ASN A 292 -9.79 21.10 5.53
C ASN A 292 -9.94 19.62 5.90
N GLY A 293 -9.04 19.08 6.74
CA GLY A 293 -9.21 17.76 7.36
C GLY A 293 -8.47 16.62 6.70
N ALA A 294 -7.43 16.88 5.89
CA ALA A 294 -6.56 15.82 5.38
C ALA A 294 -5.73 15.20 6.53
N ASP A 295 -5.68 13.87 6.57
CA ASP A 295 -4.94 13.12 7.60
C ASP A 295 -3.47 12.88 7.21
N ALA A 296 -3.14 13.04 5.93
CA ALA A 296 -1.79 13.11 5.36
C ALA A 296 -1.82 13.84 4.00
N VAL A 297 -0.66 14.30 3.53
CA VAL A 297 -0.53 14.92 2.20
C VAL A 297 0.44 14.16 1.31
N LYS A 298 0.10 14.04 0.02
CA LYS A 298 0.95 13.43 -1.01
C LYS A 298 1.61 14.49 -1.88
N VAL A 299 2.94 14.50 -1.91
CA VAL A 299 3.77 15.58 -2.47
C VAL A 299 4.51 15.11 -3.71
N GLY A 300 4.30 15.83 -4.82
CA GLY A 300 5.07 15.69 -6.04
C GLY A 300 4.26 15.98 -7.29
N ILE A 301 4.64 17.01 -8.04
CA ILE A 301 4.02 17.36 -9.33
C ILE A 301 5.08 17.23 -10.43
N GLY A 302 4.86 16.25 -11.30
CA GLY A 302 5.75 15.93 -12.41
C GLY A 302 7.09 15.21 -12.15
N PRO A 303 7.48 14.72 -10.95
CA PRO A 303 8.77 14.06 -10.76
C PRO A 303 8.79 12.60 -11.23
N GLY A 304 7.62 12.01 -11.54
CA GLY A 304 7.52 10.61 -11.90
C GLY A 304 8.27 10.29 -13.20
N SER A 305 8.91 9.11 -13.25
CA SER A 305 9.73 8.65 -14.40
C SER A 305 9.00 8.56 -15.73
N ILE A 306 7.67 8.58 -15.70
CA ILE A 306 6.77 8.45 -16.86
C ILE A 306 5.77 9.61 -16.96
N CYS A 307 5.97 10.65 -16.16
CA CYS A 307 5.10 11.82 -16.13
C CYS A 307 5.69 12.92 -17.02
N THR A 308 4.87 13.49 -17.88
CA THR A 308 5.26 14.57 -18.79
C THR A 308 4.64 15.92 -18.43
N THR A 309 3.92 16.03 -17.31
CA THR A 309 3.28 17.28 -16.83
C THR A 309 4.22 18.49 -16.89
N ARG A 310 5.49 18.36 -16.47
CA ARG A 310 6.45 19.48 -16.51
C ARG A 310 6.78 19.94 -17.92
N VAL A 311 6.78 19.01 -18.86
CA VAL A 311 7.14 19.26 -20.26
C VAL A 311 5.93 19.79 -21.03
N VAL A 312 4.77 19.15 -20.85
CA VAL A 312 3.54 19.45 -21.61
C VAL A 312 2.82 20.68 -21.06
N ALA A 313 2.64 20.76 -19.74
CA ALA A 313 1.93 21.86 -19.09
C ALA A 313 2.87 22.97 -18.57
N GLY A 314 4.18 22.72 -18.49
CA GLY A 314 5.14 23.67 -17.89
C GLY A 314 5.02 23.80 -16.36
N VAL A 315 4.28 22.91 -15.70
CA VAL A 315 3.97 22.99 -14.26
C VAL A 315 4.72 21.91 -13.49
N GLY A 316 5.37 22.28 -12.39
CA GLY A 316 6.01 21.33 -11.48
C GLY A 316 6.89 22.02 -10.44
N TYR A 317 7.51 21.21 -9.58
CA TYR A 317 8.45 21.68 -8.55
C TYR A 317 9.54 20.63 -8.32
N PRO A 318 10.84 20.98 -8.28
CA PRO A 318 11.91 20.03 -7.93
C PRO A 318 11.61 19.25 -6.64
N GLN A 319 11.66 17.91 -6.71
CA GLN A 319 10.97 17.05 -5.75
C GLN A 319 11.50 17.18 -4.32
N LEU A 320 12.83 17.27 -4.15
CA LEU A 320 13.43 17.41 -2.83
C LEU A 320 12.98 18.72 -2.17
N SER A 321 13.07 19.84 -2.90
CA SER A 321 12.62 21.14 -2.39
C SER A 321 11.12 21.20 -2.11
N ALA A 322 10.29 20.53 -2.93
CA ALA A 322 8.85 20.44 -2.68
C ALA A 322 8.56 19.71 -1.35
N VAL A 323 9.23 18.58 -1.12
CA VAL A 323 9.13 17.81 0.14
C VAL A 323 9.58 18.65 1.33
N MET A 324 10.75 19.30 1.23
CA MET A 324 11.27 20.16 2.31
C MET A 324 10.33 21.31 2.65
N SER A 325 9.79 21.99 1.63
CA SER A 325 8.87 23.12 1.81
C SER A 325 7.57 22.68 2.50
N VAL A 326 6.96 21.58 2.03
CA VAL A 326 5.73 21.04 2.62
C VAL A 326 5.96 20.51 4.03
N ALA A 327 7.04 19.77 4.26
CA ALA A 327 7.37 19.24 5.59
C ALA A 327 7.60 20.37 6.61
N ASN A 328 8.28 21.44 6.21
CA ASN A 328 8.46 22.61 7.07
C ASN A 328 7.13 23.30 7.40
N ALA A 329 6.23 23.45 6.43
CA ALA A 329 4.91 24.06 6.64
C ALA A 329 4.00 23.23 7.57
N LEU A 330 4.14 21.90 7.54
CA LEU A 330 3.36 20.98 8.37
C LEU A 330 4.01 20.61 9.70
N LYS A 331 5.20 21.16 9.99
CA LYS A 331 5.93 20.89 11.24
C LYS A 331 5.06 21.17 12.47
N GLY A 332 4.97 20.19 13.37
CA GLY A 332 4.17 20.28 14.59
C GLY A 332 2.65 20.11 14.43
N LYS A 333 2.13 19.93 13.21
CA LYS A 333 0.69 19.71 12.97
C LYS A 333 0.26 18.23 13.04
N GLY A 334 1.22 17.31 13.12
CA GLY A 334 0.94 15.87 13.19
C GLY A 334 0.36 15.28 11.89
N ILE A 335 0.56 15.95 10.75
CA ILE A 335 0.11 15.51 9.42
C ILE A 335 1.32 14.99 8.64
N PRO A 336 1.37 13.69 8.32
CA PRO A 336 2.50 13.11 7.60
C PRO A 336 2.60 13.58 6.15
N VAL A 337 3.83 13.57 5.64
CA VAL A 337 4.18 13.91 4.27
C VAL A 337 4.64 12.67 3.52
N ILE A 338 4.00 12.39 2.38
CA ILE A 338 4.36 11.28 1.47
C ILE A 338 5.07 11.86 0.25
N ALA A 339 6.33 11.50 0.02
CA ALA A 339 7.05 11.88 -1.20
C ALA A 339 6.71 10.92 -2.35
N ASP A 340 6.06 11.41 -3.39
CA ASP A 340 5.55 10.61 -4.52
C ASP A 340 6.29 10.94 -5.83
N GLY A 341 7.04 9.96 -6.34
CA GLY A 341 7.77 10.04 -7.61
C GLY A 341 9.20 10.60 -7.52
N GLY A 342 9.97 10.40 -8.59
CA GLY A 342 11.36 10.88 -8.74
C GLY A 342 12.45 9.99 -8.12
N ILE A 343 12.08 8.97 -7.35
CA ILE A 343 13.02 8.07 -6.67
C ILE A 343 13.50 6.99 -7.65
N ARG A 344 14.82 6.91 -7.86
CA ARG A 344 15.46 5.94 -8.77
C ARG A 344 16.37 4.97 -8.02
N TYR A 345 16.95 5.42 -6.91
CA TYR A 345 17.88 4.61 -6.11
C TYR A 345 17.46 4.56 -4.65
N THR A 346 18.01 3.59 -3.90
CA THR A 346 17.75 3.47 -2.45
C THR A 346 18.21 4.71 -1.69
N GLY A 347 19.27 5.38 -2.16
CA GLY A 347 19.74 6.66 -1.61
C GLY A 347 18.69 7.79 -1.72
N ASP A 348 17.88 7.81 -2.77
CA ASP A 348 16.84 8.82 -2.95
C ASP A 348 15.72 8.68 -1.90
N ILE A 349 15.45 7.44 -1.44
CA ILE A 349 14.54 7.18 -0.32
C ILE A 349 15.07 7.86 0.95
N VAL A 350 16.36 7.70 1.24
CA VAL A 350 17.01 8.32 2.41
C VAL A 350 16.94 9.85 2.32
N LYS A 351 17.26 10.41 1.14
CA LYS A 351 17.20 11.85 0.89
C LYS A 351 15.78 12.40 1.07
N ALA A 352 14.77 11.71 0.54
CA ALA A 352 13.37 12.11 0.69
C ALA A 352 12.91 12.11 2.16
N ILE A 353 13.27 11.07 2.92
CA ILE A 353 12.92 10.98 4.34
C ILE A 353 13.67 12.03 5.15
N ALA A 354 14.98 12.18 4.95
CA ALA A 354 15.79 13.21 5.60
C ALA A 354 15.31 14.64 5.28
N ALA A 355 14.70 14.86 4.11
CA ALA A 355 14.07 16.12 3.73
C ALA A 355 12.73 16.40 4.45
N GLY A 356 12.21 15.45 5.24
CA GLY A 356 10.99 15.62 6.04
C GLY A 356 9.82 14.75 5.62
N ALA A 357 9.94 13.90 4.60
CA ALA A 357 8.90 12.92 4.29
C ALA A 357 8.84 11.83 5.36
N ASN A 358 7.64 11.44 5.77
CA ASN A 358 7.43 10.28 6.66
C ASN A 358 7.48 8.96 5.89
N SER A 359 7.11 8.99 4.61
CA SER A 359 7.14 7.82 3.74
C SER A 359 7.32 8.21 2.28
N VAL A 360 7.73 7.23 1.47
CA VAL A 360 7.90 7.39 0.03
C VAL A 360 6.91 6.51 -0.73
N MET A 361 6.31 7.05 -1.79
CA MET A 361 5.47 6.30 -2.71
C MET A 361 6.25 5.96 -3.99
N LEU A 362 6.35 4.67 -4.29
CA LEU A 362 7.17 4.15 -5.38
C LEU A 362 6.30 3.57 -6.50
N GLY A 363 6.59 3.98 -7.73
CA GLY A 363 6.02 3.40 -8.96
C GLY A 363 7.01 2.47 -9.65
N SER A 364 7.89 3.04 -10.48
CA SER A 364 8.82 2.28 -11.36
C SER A 364 9.73 1.31 -10.64
N LEU A 365 10.11 1.61 -9.39
CA LEU A 365 10.96 0.71 -8.61
C LEU A 365 10.26 -0.61 -8.25
N LEU A 366 8.93 -0.61 -8.19
CA LEU A 366 8.09 -1.75 -7.84
C LEU A 366 7.40 -2.39 -9.05
N ALA A 367 7.20 -1.64 -10.14
CA ALA A 367 6.50 -2.11 -11.34
C ALA A 367 7.14 -3.36 -11.99
N GLY A 368 8.45 -3.55 -11.81
CA GLY A 368 9.19 -4.71 -12.34
C GLY A 368 9.05 -6.01 -11.55
N THR A 369 8.41 -5.98 -10.37
CA THR A 369 8.28 -7.15 -9.49
C THR A 369 7.25 -8.14 -10.01
N LYS A 370 7.31 -9.38 -9.53
CA LYS A 370 6.38 -10.46 -9.87
C LYS A 370 4.93 -10.11 -9.52
N GLU A 371 4.72 -9.47 -8.38
CA GLU A 371 3.43 -9.13 -7.79
C GLU A 371 2.75 -7.93 -8.44
N SER A 372 3.49 -7.15 -9.25
CA SER A 372 2.89 -6.05 -10.01
C SER A 372 1.91 -6.61 -11.06
N PRO A 373 0.78 -5.92 -11.32
CA PRO A 373 -0.22 -6.34 -12.30
C PRO A 373 0.25 -6.18 -13.77
N GLY A 374 1.33 -5.43 -14.01
CA GLY A 374 1.89 -5.24 -15.36
C GLY A 374 2.20 -6.58 -16.05
N GLU A 375 2.01 -6.61 -17.36
CA GLU A 375 2.23 -7.79 -18.19
C GLU A 375 3.73 -8.10 -18.27
N THR A 376 4.10 -9.39 -18.19
CA THR A 376 5.49 -9.81 -18.38
C THR A 376 5.79 -10.00 -19.87
N ILE A 377 6.72 -9.22 -20.39
CA ILE A 377 7.08 -9.18 -21.81
C ILE A 377 8.52 -9.72 -21.95
N ILE A 378 8.76 -10.55 -22.97
CA ILE A 378 10.11 -10.95 -23.36
C ILE A 378 10.59 -10.03 -24.48
N PHE A 379 11.72 -9.37 -24.28
CA PHE A 379 12.35 -8.53 -25.29
C PHE A 379 13.86 -8.78 -25.28
N GLU A 380 14.43 -9.07 -26.46
CA GLU A 380 15.86 -9.40 -26.62
C GLU A 380 16.34 -10.47 -25.61
N GLY A 381 15.51 -11.49 -25.38
CA GLY A 381 15.80 -12.60 -24.47
C GLY A 381 15.74 -12.25 -22.97
N ARG A 382 15.41 -11.01 -22.60
CA ARG A 382 15.24 -10.57 -21.21
C ARG A 382 13.78 -10.34 -20.85
N LYS A 383 13.44 -10.55 -19.58
CA LYS A 383 12.10 -10.31 -19.05
C LYS A 383 11.94 -8.85 -18.63
N TYR A 384 10.83 -8.26 -19.04
CA TYR A 384 10.39 -6.92 -18.68
C TYR A 384 8.94 -6.96 -18.18
N LYS A 385 8.50 -5.88 -17.55
CA LYS A 385 7.10 -5.62 -17.17
C LYS A 385 6.62 -4.35 -17.85
N SER A 386 5.38 -4.34 -18.34
CA SER A 386 4.75 -3.11 -18.82
C SER A 386 4.55 -2.11 -17.67
N TYR A 387 4.76 -0.84 -17.94
CA TYR A 387 4.65 0.23 -16.94
C TYR A 387 4.19 1.52 -17.61
N ARG A 388 3.07 2.09 -17.17
CA ARG A 388 2.47 3.27 -17.81
C ARG A 388 1.99 4.33 -16.84
N GLY A 389 1.99 5.57 -17.31
CA GLY A 389 1.61 6.74 -16.52
C GLY A 389 0.10 6.84 -16.45
N MET A 390 -0.44 7.28 -15.31
CA MET A 390 -1.88 7.54 -15.20
C MET A 390 -2.34 8.62 -16.18
N GLY A 391 -1.43 9.48 -16.65
CA GLY A 391 -1.69 10.49 -17.69
C GLY A 391 -1.40 10.00 -19.11
N SER A 392 -1.05 8.72 -19.30
CA SER A 392 -0.92 8.15 -20.64
C SER A 392 -2.30 7.91 -21.25
N VAL A 393 -2.39 7.95 -22.58
CA VAL A 393 -3.65 7.75 -23.31
C VAL A 393 -4.32 6.43 -22.92
N GLU A 394 -3.55 5.35 -22.79
CA GLU A 394 -4.09 4.04 -22.43
C GLU A 394 -4.69 4.00 -21.02
N ALA A 395 -4.00 4.59 -20.03
CA ALA A 395 -4.49 4.63 -18.66
C ALA A 395 -5.73 5.54 -18.55
N MET A 396 -5.70 6.70 -19.23
CA MET A 396 -6.83 7.63 -19.27
C MET A 396 -8.06 6.95 -19.87
N ASN A 397 -7.90 6.19 -20.96
CA ASN A 397 -8.99 5.42 -21.55
C ASN A 397 -9.59 4.35 -20.61
N GLN A 398 -8.84 3.92 -19.58
CA GLN A 398 -9.29 2.94 -18.58
C GLN A 398 -9.78 3.57 -17.26
N GLY A 399 -9.91 4.90 -17.20
CA GLY A 399 -10.60 5.57 -16.09
C GLY A 399 -9.80 6.61 -15.31
N SER A 400 -8.60 7.01 -15.78
CA SER A 400 -7.82 8.07 -15.11
C SER A 400 -8.00 9.46 -15.70
N LYS A 401 -8.98 9.69 -16.59
CA LYS A 401 -9.27 11.02 -17.18
C LYS A 401 -9.54 12.10 -16.13
N ASP A 402 -10.30 11.75 -15.08
CA ASP A 402 -10.69 12.67 -14.01
C ASP A 402 -9.48 13.27 -13.28
N ARG A 403 -8.40 12.48 -13.13
CA ARG A 403 -7.16 12.89 -12.50
C ARG A 403 -6.51 14.09 -13.21
N TYR A 404 -6.74 14.24 -14.51
CA TYR A 404 -6.16 15.26 -15.39
C TYR A 404 -7.23 16.23 -15.93
N PHE A 405 -8.42 16.29 -15.32
CA PHE A 405 -9.50 17.21 -15.69
C PHE A 405 -9.97 17.08 -17.15
N GLN A 406 -9.92 15.85 -17.68
CA GLN A 406 -10.30 15.51 -19.06
C GLN A 406 -11.45 14.49 -19.12
N ASP A 407 -12.24 14.37 -18.05
CA ASP A 407 -13.37 13.45 -17.92
C ASP A 407 -14.50 13.74 -18.91
N VAL A 408 -14.65 14.99 -19.34
CA VAL A 408 -15.64 15.42 -20.34
C VAL A 408 -15.23 15.18 -21.80
N GLU A 409 -13.99 14.74 -22.06
CA GLU A 409 -13.49 14.52 -23.42
C GLU A 409 -13.63 13.04 -23.84
N ASP A 410 -14.59 12.78 -24.73
CA ASP A 410 -14.89 11.44 -25.24
C ASP A 410 -13.98 11.05 -26.42
N ASP A 411 -13.46 12.01 -27.19
CA ASP A 411 -12.58 11.72 -28.32
C ASP A 411 -11.14 11.50 -27.83
N ILE A 412 -10.70 10.24 -27.87
CA ILE A 412 -9.34 9.83 -27.50
C ILE A 412 -8.28 10.65 -28.25
N LYS A 413 -8.54 11.07 -29.49
CA LYS A 413 -7.58 11.87 -30.29
C LYS A 413 -7.40 13.29 -29.78
N LYS A 414 -8.33 13.80 -28.97
CA LYS A 414 -8.29 15.15 -28.38
C LYS A 414 -7.70 15.15 -26.97
N LEU A 415 -7.47 13.99 -26.37
CA LEU A 415 -6.81 13.91 -25.08
C LEU A 415 -5.41 14.53 -25.16
N VAL A 416 -5.05 15.28 -24.13
CA VAL A 416 -3.72 15.86 -23.92
C VAL A 416 -3.02 15.04 -22.84
N PRO A 417 -2.23 14.02 -23.21
CA PRO A 417 -1.63 13.10 -22.24
C PRO A 417 -0.49 13.76 -21.48
N GLU A 418 -0.50 13.58 -20.16
CA GLU A 418 0.55 14.01 -19.24
C GLU A 418 1.41 12.83 -18.73
N GLY A 419 1.41 11.72 -19.47
CA GLY A 419 2.26 10.58 -19.22
C GLY A 419 2.52 9.71 -20.44
N ILE A 420 3.48 8.80 -20.30
CA ILE A 420 3.90 7.86 -21.35
C ILE A 420 3.75 6.40 -20.90
N VAL A 421 3.87 5.49 -21.86
CA VAL A 421 3.95 4.04 -21.65
C VAL A 421 5.39 3.60 -21.89
N GLY A 422 5.89 2.70 -21.05
CA GLY A 422 7.20 2.12 -21.17
C GLY A 422 7.26 0.71 -20.60
N ARG A 423 8.49 0.22 -20.42
CA ARG A 423 8.76 -1.08 -19.80
C ARG A 423 9.88 -0.94 -18.78
N VAL A 424 9.82 -1.75 -17.74
CA VAL A 424 10.86 -1.83 -16.71
C VAL A 424 11.41 -3.26 -16.65
N ALA A 425 12.68 -3.42 -16.31
CA ALA A 425 13.27 -4.75 -16.17
C ALA A 425 12.53 -5.57 -15.10
N TYR A 426 12.37 -6.88 -15.33
CA TYR A 426 11.82 -7.78 -14.34
C TYR A 426 12.78 -7.92 -13.15
N LYS A 427 12.27 -7.75 -11.93
CA LYS A 427 13.07 -7.63 -10.69
C LYS A 427 12.95 -8.80 -9.72
N GLY A 428 12.28 -9.88 -10.11
CA GLY A 428 12.01 -10.99 -9.18
C GLY A 428 10.85 -10.68 -8.25
N GLU A 429 10.91 -11.22 -7.04
CA GLU A 429 9.85 -11.05 -6.03
C GLU A 429 10.01 -9.72 -5.29
N LEU A 430 8.89 -9.12 -4.85
CA LEU A 430 8.90 -7.84 -4.14
C LEU A 430 9.84 -7.85 -2.94
N GLN A 431 9.89 -8.96 -2.21
CA GLN A 431 10.72 -9.11 -1.01
C GLN A 431 12.20 -8.81 -1.29
N GLU A 432 12.72 -9.22 -2.44
CA GLU A 432 14.11 -8.99 -2.84
C GLU A 432 14.41 -7.49 -3.00
N SER A 433 13.46 -6.76 -3.61
CA SER A 433 13.56 -5.30 -3.79
C SER A 433 13.41 -4.58 -2.45
N MET A 434 12.42 -4.96 -1.64
CA MET A 434 12.18 -4.37 -0.32
C MET A 434 13.38 -4.55 0.62
N HIS A 435 14.04 -5.71 0.58
CA HIS A 435 15.27 -5.95 1.35
C HIS A 435 16.35 -4.91 1.03
N GLN A 436 16.56 -4.59 -0.25
CA GLN A 436 17.52 -3.58 -0.67
C GLN A 436 17.11 -2.16 -0.25
N PHE A 437 15.81 -1.84 -0.32
CA PHE A 437 15.31 -0.52 0.07
C PHE A 437 15.47 -0.28 1.57
N ILE A 438 15.11 -1.27 2.39
CA ILE A 438 15.29 -1.27 3.84
C ILE A 438 16.78 -1.17 4.19
N GLY A 439 17.62 -1.97 3.53
CA GLY A 439 19.08 -1.95 3.72
C GLY A 439 19.69 -0.59 3.41
N GLY A 440 19.32 0.03 2.28
CA GLY A 440 19.78 1.36 1.89
C GLY A 440 19.35 2.46 2.88
N LEU A 441 18.10 2.41 3.35
CA LEU A 441 17.61 3.34 4.37
C LEU A 441 18.37 3.21 5.68
N ARG A 442 18.52 1.99 6.19
CA ARG A 442 19.26 1.71 7.42
C ARG A 442 20.73 2.12 7.33
N ALA A 443 21.38 1.87 6.20
CA ALA A 443 22.76 2.30 5.96
C ALA A 443 22.86 3.83 5.98
N GLY A 444 21.99 4.53 5.27
CA GLY A 444 21.94 6.00 5.26
C GLY A 444 21.70 6.59 6.65
N MET A 445 20.81 5.99 7.43
CA MET A 445 20.57 6.37 8.83
C MET A 445 21.80 6.15 9.72
N GLY A 446 22.51 5.03 9.55
CA GLY A 446 23.76 4.77 10.26
C GLY A 446 24.84 5.82 9.96
N TYR A 447 25.02 6.21 8.69
CA TYR A 447 25.94 7.28 8.29
C TYR A 447 25.54 8.66 8.83
N CYS A 448 24.24 8.91 9.02
CA CYS A 448 23.72 10.17 9.54
C CYS A 448 23.60 10.20 11.08
N GLY A 449 23.96 9.12 11.79
CA GLY A 449 23.80 9.05 13.24
C GLY A 449 22.35 9.02 13.72
N ALA A 450 21.43 8.53 12.90
CA ALA A 450 20.00 8.59 13.17
C ALA A 450 19.45 7.25 13.67
N LYS A 451 19.00 7.20 14.93
CA LYS A 451 18.42 5.99 15.54
C LYS A 451 17.00 5.70 15.06
N ASP A 452 16.28 6.71 14.59
CA ASP A 452 14.89 6.64 14.11
C ASP A 452 14.64 7.68 13.00
N ILE A 453 13.48 7.59 12.35
CA ILE A 453 13.08 8.47 11.23
C ILE A 453 13.02 9.94 11.65
N GLU A 454 12.55 10.20 12.87
CA GLU A 454 12.40 11.55 13.43
C GLU A 454 13.78 12.19 13.66
N THR A 455 14.74 11.42 14.19
CA THR A 455 16.12 11.85 14.34
C THR A 455 16.75 12.12 12.98
N LEU A 456 16.54 11.26 11.97
CA LEU A 456 17.05 11.47 10.62
C LEU A 456 16.59 12.83 10.05
N GLN A 457 15.30 13.12 10.15
CA GLN A 457 14.72 14.39 9.72
C GLN A 457 15.28 15.60 10.48
N ALA A 458 15.59 15.45 11.77
CA ALA A 458 16.04 16.54 12.62
C ALA A 458 17.52 16.89 12.44
N VAL A 459 18.39 15.89 12.21
CA VAL A 459 19.85 16.06 12.28
C VAL A 459 20.54 16.02 10.91
N SER A 460 19.90 15.43 9.91
CA SER A 460 20.52 15.30 8.58
C SER A 460 20.73 16.66 7.94
N ARG A 461 21.89 16.81 7.28
CA ARG A 461 22.25 18.00 6.50
C ARG A 461 22.59 17.59 5.09
N PHE A 462 22.23 18.43 4.14
CA PHE A 462 22.55 18.23 2.74
C PHE A 462 23.70 19.15 2.31
N VAL A 463 24.52 18.66 1.39
CA VAL A 463 25.45 19.48 0.61
C VAL A 463 25.01 19.47 -0.84
N ARG A 464 25.00 20.65 -1.48
CA ARG A 464 24.73 20.77 -2.92
C ARG A 464 25.93 20.31 -3.71
N ILE A 465 25.70 19.59 -4.79
CA ILE A 465 26.73 19.14 -5.71
C ILE A 465 26.47 19.66 -7.12
N THR A 466 27.51 19.67 -7.94
CA THR A 466 27.40 19.99 -9.38
C THR A 466 27.17 18.71 -10.18
N THR A 467 26.93 18.83 -11.48
CA THR A 467 26.86 17.68 -12.40
C THR A 467 28.11 16.81 -12.37
N SER A 468 29.29 17.40 -12.17
CA SER A 468 30.53 16.65 -11.97
C SER A 468 30.51 15.84 -10.68
N GLY A 469 29.92 16.38 -9.61
CA GLY A 469 29.72 15.65 -8.35
C GLY A 469 28.79 14.46 -8.49
N ILE A 470 27.75 14.55 -9.33
CA ILE A 470 26.88 13.39 -9.64
C ILE A 470 27.72 12.34 -10.38
N THR A 471 28.50 12.75 -11.37
CA THR A 471 29.37 11.85 -12.13
C THR A 471 30.39 11.14 -11.23
N GLU A 472 30.94 11.83 -10.23
CA GLU A 472 31.81 11.25 -9.20
C GLU A 472 31.05 10.28 -8.27
N SER A 473 29.81 10.61 -7.91
CA SER A 473 28.99 9.81 -6.98
C SER A 473 28.65 8.42 -7.53
N HIS A 474 28.48 8.30 -8.85
CA HIS A 474 28.29 7.01 -9.52
C HIS A 474 29.63 6.30 -9.77
N PRO A 475 29.69 4.95 -9.79
CA PRO A 475 30.87 4.23 -10.26
C PRO A 475 31.35 4.75 -11.61
N HIS A 476 32.63 5.13 -11.67
CA HIS A 476 33.25 5.78 -12.82
C HIS A 476 34.66 5.20 -13.07
N ASN A 477 35.19 5.41 -14.27
CA ASN A 477 36.51 4.93 -14.72
C ASN A 477 36.70 3.40 -14.72
N ILE A 478 35.61 2.63 -14.80
CA ILE A 478 35.61 1.16 -14.86
C ILE A 478 34.49 0.62 -15.77
N THR A 479 34.67 -0.59 -16.31
CA THR A 479 33.61 -1.33 -17.00
C THR A 479 32.90 -2.24 -16.00
N ILE A 480 31.59 -2.06 -15.83
CA ILE A 480 30.79 -2.89 -14.93
C ILE A 480 30.63 -4.29 -15.56
N THR A 481 31.19 -5.31 -14.91
CA THR A 481 31.07 -6.71 -15.35
C THR A 481 29.87 -7.41 -14.72
N LYS A 482 29.43 -6.96 -13.55
CA LYS A 482 28.27 -7.47 -12.82
C LYS A 482 27.59 -6.34 -12.03
N GLU A 483 26.31 -6.11 -12.30
CA GLU A 483 25.51 -5.15 -11.55
C GLU A 483 25.07 -5.72 -10.19
N ALA A 484 24.80 -4.81 -9.25
CA ALA A 484 24.24 -5.14 -7.94
C ALA A 484 22.71 -4.93 -7.96
N PRO A 485 21.92 -5.67 -7.16
CA PRO A 485 20.45 -5.55 -7.17
C PRO A 485 19.92 -4.14 -6.86
N ASN A 486 20.71 -3.33 -6.14
CA ASN A 486 20.38 -1.97 -5.71
C ASN A 486 20.93 -0.88 -6.64
N TYR A 487 21.65 -1.22 -7.72
CA TYR A 487 22.29 -0.25 -8.59
C TYR A 487 22.36 -0.71 -10.06
N SER A 488 21.80 0.09 -10.95
CA SER A 488 21.98 0.02 -12.40
C SER A 488 21.97 1.44 -12.97
N ARG A 489 22.75 1.68 -14.02
CA ARG A 489 22.93 3.03 -14.62
C ARG A 489 22.03 3.24 -15.83
#